data_AF-A0A2P5MFM2-F1
#
_entry.id   AF-A0A2P5MFM2-F1
#
_cell.length_a   1.000
_cell.length_b   1.000
_cell.length_c   1.000
_cell.angle_alpha   90.00
_cell.angle_beta   90.00
_cell.angle_gamma   90.00
#
_symmetry.space_group_name_H-M   'P 1'
#
loop_
_entity.id
_entity.type
_entity.pdbx_description
1 polymer ?
#
loop_
_entity_poly.entity_id
_entity_poly.type
_entity_poly.pdbx_seq_one_letter_code
_entity_poly.pdbx_strand_id
1 'polypeptide(L)' 'MSQVNPVNKPFCLEQLCASNYHKLFKLIPDLLSFKNRAVGFADNGASLYLRVIEHTPYTLTVELSHSFPKNTGRFMAPAV' A
#
# COMPACT_ATOMS: atom_id res chain seq x y z
N MET A 1 10.43 -22.00 -0.36
CA MET A 1 9.67 -21.24 -1.37
C MET A 1 10.42 -21.35 -2.68
N SER A 2 9.83 -21.98 -3.70
CA SER A 2 10.43 -22.08 -5.04
C SER A 2 10.57 -20.68 -5.63
N GLN A 3 11.78 -20.31 -6.04
CA GLN A 3 12.00 -19.07 -6.80
C GLN A 3 11.30 -19.21 -8.14
N VAL A 4 10.12 -18.60 -8.26
CA VAL A 4 9.47 -18.41 -9.56
C VAL A 4 10.39 -17.48 -10.35
N ASN A 5 11.04 -17.99 -11.39
CA ASN A 5 11.79 -17.18 -12.34
C ASN A 5 10.90 -16.95 -13.57
N PRO A 6 10.05 -15.90 -13.56
CA PRO A 6 9.14 -15.66 -14.66
C PRO A 6 9.95 -15.45 -15.95
N VAL A 7 9.59 -16.22 -16.98
CA VAL A 7 10.26 -16.19 -18.29
C VAL A 7 10.17 -14.80 -18.92
N ASN A 8 9.01 -14.14 -18.76
CA ASN A 8 8.78 -12.78 -19.25
C ASN A 8 8.60 -11.82 -18.06
N LYS A 9 9.71 -11.44 -17.44
CA LYS A 9 9.74 -10.57 -16.25
C LYS A 9 9.00 -9.24 -16.44
N PRO A 10 9.16 -8.51 -17.57
CA PRO A 10 8.40 -7.27 -17.81
C PRO A 10 6.89 -7.47 -17.76
N PHE A 11 6.38 -8.49 -18.45
CA PHE A 11 4.94 -8.81 -18.47
C PHE A 11 4.40 -9.17 -17.09
N CYS A 12 5.15 -9.97 -16.32
CA CYS A 12 4.76 -10.30 -14.96
C CYS A 12 4.75 -9.08 -14.03
N LEU A 13 5.72 -8.17 -14.19
CA LEU A 13 5.78 -6.93 -13.41
C LEU A 13 4.60 -6.02 -13.75
N GLU A 14 4.27 -5.86 -15.03
CA GLU A 14 3.11 -5.08 -15.48
C GLU A 14 1.82 -5.58 -14.84
N GLN A 15 1.58 -6.90 -14.89
CA GLN A 15 0.40 -7.49 -14.26
C GLN A 15 0.38 -7.30 -12.74
N LEU A 16 1.53 -7.42 -12.08
CA LEU A 16 1.63 -7.19 -10.65
C LEU A 16 1.32 -5.74 -10.30
N CYS A 17 1.85 -4.79 -11.07
CA CYS A 17 1.58 -3.36 -10.92
C CYS A 17 0.10 -3.05 -11.12
N ALA A 18 -0.53 -3.58 -12.17
CA ALA A 18 -1.97 -3.41 -12.42
C ALA A 18 -2.83 -4.00 -11.28
N SER A 19 -2.48 -5.21 -10.81
CA SER A 19 -3.16 -5.85 -9.67
C SER A 19 -3.04 -5.01 -8.40
N ASN A 20 -1.84 -4.50 -8.11
CA ASN A 20 -1.59 -3.66 -6.94
C ASN A 20 -2.36 -2.34 -7.03
N TYR A 21 -2.40 -1.71 -8.20
CA TYR A 21 -3.19 -0.50 -8.43
C TYR A 21 -4.67 -0.73 -8.06
N HIS A 22 -5.29 -1.77 -8.60
CA HIS A 22 -6.69 -2.08 -8.27
C HIS A 22 -6.93 -2.38 -6.78
N LYS A 23 -6.00 -3.06 -6.11
CA LYS A 23 -6.11 -3.33 -4.67
C LYS A 23 -6.06 -2.06 -3.84
N LEU A 24 -5.23 -1.10 -4.21
CA LEU A 24 -5.13 0.19 -3.51
C LEU A 24 -6.44 0.97 -3.58
N PHE A 25 -7.09 1.03 -4.75
CA PHE A 25 -8.39 1.70 -4.87
C PHE A 25 -9.53 0.97 -4.15
N LYS A 26 -9.45 -0.35 -3.98
CA LYS A 26 -10.42 -1.08 -3.14
C LYS A 26 -10.22 -0.79 -1.66
N LEU A 27 -8.97 -0.72 -1.21
CA LEU A 27 -8.61 -0.46 0.18
C LEU A 27 -8.85 1.00 0.57
N ILE A 28 -8.61 1.92 -0.37
CA ILE A 28 -8.65 3.37 -0.17
C ILE A 28 -9.40 3.97 -1.36
N PRO A 29 -10.75 3.95 -1.37
CA PRO A 29 -11.56 4.41 -2.49
C PRO A 29 -11.30 5.86 -2.89
N ASP A 30 -11.00 6.69 -1.90
CA ASP A 30 -10.76 8.12 -2.06
C ASP A 30 -9.26 8.45 -2.26
N LEU A 31 -8.44 7.49 -2.71
CA LEU A 31 -6.98 7.62 -2.80
C LEU A 31 -6.52 8.91 -3.50
N LEU A 32 -7.21 9.30 -4.58
CA LEU A 32 -6.88 10.48 -5.39
C LEU A 32 -7.34 11.81 -4.77
N SER A 33 -8.25 11.79 -3.79
CA SER A 33 -8.77 12.99 -3.15
C SER A 33 -8.08 13.31 -1.81
N PHE A 34 -7.27 12.39 -1.27
CA PHE A 34 -6.52 12.62 -0.04
C PHE A 34 -5.35 13.58 -0.25
N LYS A 35 -5.27 14.60 0.62
CA LYS A 35 -4.18 15.59 0.57
C LYS A 35 -2.89 15.07 1.21
N ASN A 36 -2.95 14.45 2.40
CA ASN A 36 -1.74 14.13 3.17
C ASN A 36 -1.70 12.71 3.74
N ARG A 37 -2.81 12.20 4.30
CA ARG A 37 -2.85 10.93 5.05
C ARG A 37 -4.21 10.24 4.88
N ALA A 38 -4.22 8.92 4.85
CA ALA A 38 -5.43 8.10 4.85
C ALA A 38 -5.22 6.85 5.73
N VAL A 39 -6.29 6.31 6.29
CA VAL A 39 -6.26 5.02 6.99
C VAL A 39 -7.28 4.11 6.33
N GLY A 40 -6.81 3.01 5.73
CA GLY A 40 -7.64 1.94 5.21
C GLY A 40 -7.98 0.97 6.34
N PHE A 41 -9.27 0.73 6.56
CA PHE A 41 -9.75 -0.24 7.54
C PHE A 41 -10.06 -1.55 6.82
N ALA A 42 -9.62 -2.67 7.39
CA ALA A 42 -10.00 -4.00 6.95
C ALA A 42 -10.84 -4.64 8.06
N ASP A 43 -11.98 -5.23 7.71
CA ASP A 43 -12.99 -5.73 8.67
C ASP A 43 -12.44 -6.76 9.68
N ASN A 44 -11.32 -7.41 9.38
CA ASN A 44 -10.72 -8.45 10.23
C ASN A 44 -9.18 -8.40 10.25
N GLY A 45 -8.56 -7.23 10.06
CA GLY A 45 -7.13 -7.16 9.85
C GLY A 45 -6.43 -5.88 10.30
N ALA A 46 -5.12 -5.91 10.09
CA ALA A 46 -4.22 -4.77 10.11
C ALA A 46 -4.83 -3.55 9.42
N SER A 47 -5.13 -2.49 10.17
CA SER A 47 -5.44 -1.20 9.54
C SER A 47 -4.19 -0.72 8.80
N LEU A 48 -4.33 -0.20 7.59
CA LEU A 48 -3.21 0.30 6.80
C LEU A 48 -3.20 1.82 6.88
N TYR A 49 -2.07 2.37 7.32
CA TYR A 49 -1.79 3.79 7.32
C TYR A 49 -1.10 4.17 6.02
N LEU A 50 -1.65 5.15 5.32
CA LEU A 50 -1.11 5.71 4.10
C LEU A 50 -0.66 7.16 4.34
N ARG A 51 0.54 7.50 3.87
CA ARG A 51 1.05 8.86 3.84
C ARG A 51 1.43 9.23 2.41
N VAL A 52 0.96 10.38 1.94
CA VAL A 52 1.41 10.94 0.65
C VAL A 52 2.80 11.53 0.88
N ILE A 53 3.79 11.04 0.12
CA ILE A 53 5.16 11.57 0.11
C ILE A 53 5.25 12.72 -0.89
N GLU A 54 4.66 12.52 -2.08
CA GLU A 54 4.74 13.47 -3.18
C GLU A 54 3.48 13.37 -4.04
N HIS A 55 3.02 14.53 -4.52
CA HIS A 55 1.94 14.62 -5.49
C HIS A 55 2.32 15.60 -6.58
N THR A 56 2.47 15.10 -7.80
CA THR A 56 2.71 15.88 -9.01
C THR A 56 1.47 15.77 -9.93
N PRO A 57 1.38 16.53 -11.03
CA PRO A 57 0.22 16.48 -11.92
C PRO A 57 -0.12 15.07 -12.48
N TYR A 58 0.85 14.17 -12.53
CA TYR A 58 0.67 12.83 -13.13
C TYR A 58 1.14 11.68 -12.23
N THR A 59 1.78 11.97 -11.10
CA THR A 59 2.28 10.93 -10.19
C THR A 59 1.87 11.21 -8.75
N LEU A 60 1.50 10.14 -8.05
CA LEU A 60 1.25 10.14 -6.63
C LEU A 60 2.17 9.12 -5.98
N THR A 61 3.06 9.58 -5.12
CA THR A 61 3.96 8.72 -4.34
C THR A 61 3.40 8.59 -2.94
N VAL A 62 3.13 7.36 -2.52
CA VAL A 62 2.57 7.04 -1.21
C VAL A 62 3.43 6.06 -0.45
N GLU A 63 3.52 6.26 0.85
CA GLU A 63 4.05 5.31 1.81
C GLU A 63 2.90 4.55 2.44
N LEU A 64 2.99 3.22 2.44
CA LEU A 64 2.06 2.34 3.12
C LEU A 64 2.74 1.75 4.34
N SER A 65 2.09 1.83 5.49
CA SER A 65 2.56 1.30 6.76
C SER A 65 1.43 0.58 7.47
N HIS A 66 1.78 -0.37 8.33
CA HIS A 66 0.81 -1.02 9.20
C HIS A 66 0.41 -0.07 10.35
N SER A 67 -0.88 0.15 10.57
CA SER A 67 -1.42 0.81 11.76
C SER A 67 -1.65 -0.25 12.83
N PHE A 68 -0.70 -0.37 13.77
CA PHE A 68 -0.84 -1.26 14.92
C PHE A 68 -1.86 -0.66 15.91
N PRO A 69 -2.87 -1.42 16.37
CA PRO A 69 -3.80 -0.94 17.38
C PRO A 69 -3.04 -0.55 18.66
N LYS A 70 -3.39 0.60 19.24
CA LYS A 70 -2.75 1.24 20.41
C LYS A 70 -2.68 0.39 21.70
N ASN A 71 -3.22 -0.83 21.72
CA ASN A 71 -3.37 -1.63 22.94
C ASN A 71 -2.22 -2.63 23.21
N THR A 72 -1.16 -2.58 22.42
CA THR A 72 0.10 -3.29 22.71
C THR A 72 1.21 -2.25 22.76
N GLY A 73 1.71 -1.96 23.96
CA GLY A 73 2.71 -0.92 24.26
C GLY A 73 4.10 -1.14 23.66
N ARG A 74 4.19 -1.59 22.42
CA ARG A 74 5.40 -1.68 21.62
C ARG A 74 5.09 -1.20 20.21
N PHE A 75 5.46 0.05 19.95
CA PHE A 75 5.64 0.55 18.60
C PHE A 75 6.64 -0.38 17.89
N MET A 76 6.17 -1.14 16.91
CA MET A 76 7.06 -1.73 15.92
C MET A 76 6.97 -0.85 14.69
N ALA A 77 8.00 -0.01 14.50
CA ALA A 77 8.25 0.59 13.19
C ALA A 77 8.41 -0.57 12.18
N PRO A 78 7.92 -0.43 10.94
CA PRO A 78 8.24 -1.42 9.92
C PRO A 78 9.77 -1.51 9.80
N ALA A 79 10.33 -2.69 10.07
CA ALA A 79 11.74 -2.95 9.86
C ALA A 79 12.00 -3.04 8.35
N VAL A 80 13.05 -2.34 7.92
CA VAL A 80 13.54 -2.21 6.53
C VAL A 80 13.79 -3.59 5.91
#